data_AF-A0A8S4GBM8-F1
#
_entry.id   AF-A0A8S4GBM8-F1
#
_cell.length_a   1.000
_cell.length_b   1.000
_cell.length_c   1.000
_cell.angle_alpha   90.00
_cell.angle_beta   90.00
_cell.angle_gamma   90.00
#
_symmetry.space_group_name_H-M   'P 1'
#
loop_
_entity.id
_entity.type
_entity.pdbx_description
1 polymer ?
#
loop_
_entity_poly.entity_id
_entity_poly.type
_entity_poly.pdbx_seq_one_letter_code
_entity_poly.pdbx_strand_id
1 'polypeptide(L)'
;MLSLRKSTLIICIVMCKMVISLRCYQCSSQKDSGCFSHNLNKDHLKDCASNNAVCRTISQVQYFLPNQDVLVIRECASIYGEQLNCTQSEWSDVHKSIGCECDVDACNTARGSH
;
A
#
# COMPACT_ATOMS: atom_id res chain seq x y z
N MET A 1 19.53 47.31 -4.86
CA MET A 1 19.21 46.10 -5.66
C MET A 1 19.77 44.78 -5.09
N LEU A 2 20.22 44.69 -3.82
CA LEU A 2 20.69 43.43 -3.21
C LEU A 2 19.62 42.68 -2.38
N SER A 3 18.52 43.34 -2.00
CA SER A 3 17.48 42.77 -1.14
C SER A 3 16.54 41.80 -1.88
N LEU A 4 16.21 42.07 -3.15
CA LEU A 4 15.29 41.23 -3.94
C LEU A 4 15.85 39.83 -4.25
N ARG A 5 17.16 39.69 -4.43
CA ARG A 5 17.85 38.42 -4.80
C ARG A 5 17.86 37.40 -3.66
N LYS A 6 17.90 37.85 -2.41
CA LYS A 6 17.85 36.96 -1.23
C LYS A 6 16.44 36.38 -1.04
N SER A 7 15.41 37.20 -1.26
CA SER A 7 14.01 36.79 -1.13
C SER A 7 13.59 35.77 -2.20
N THR A 8 14.10 35.87 -3.42
CA THR A 8 13.80 34.90 -4.49
C THR A 8 14.40 33.53 -4.22
N LEU A 9 15.61 33.48 -3.64
CA LEU A 9 16.28 32.21 -3.29
C LEU A 9 15.51 31.45 -2.19
N ILE A 10 15.00 32.19 -1.20
CA ILE A 10 14.22 31.62 -0.09
C ILE A 10 12.89 31.02 -0.59
N ILE A 11 12.21 31.69 -1.52
CA ILE A 11 10.95 31.19 -2.11
C ILE A 11 11.18 29.90 -2.92
N CYS A 12 12.28 29.79 -3.67
CA CYS A 12 12.63 28.55 -4.40
C CYS A 12 12.90 27.35 -3.47
N ILE A 13 13.55 27.57 -2.33
CA ILE A 13 13.84 26.51 -1.35
C ILE A 13 12.54 26.03 -0.68
N VAL A 14 11.57 26.92 -0.45
CA VAL A 14 10.27 26.59 0.13
C VAL A 14 9.37 25.82 -0.84
N MET A 15 9.46 26.08 -2.14
CA MET A 15 8.69 25.37 -3.19
C MET A 15 9.26 23.97 -3.52
N CYS A 16 10.49 23.66 -3.12
CA CYS A 16 11.11 22.34 -3.30
C CYS A 16 10.75 21.33 -2.19
N LYS A 17 9.64 21.52 -1.48
CA LYS A 17 9.03 20.41 -0.74
C LYS A 17 8.48 19.41 -1.75
N MET A 18 9.37 18.54 -2.22
CA MET A 18 9.02 17.38 -3.01
C MET A 18 7.85 16.68 -2.32
N VAL A 19 6.72 16.58 -3.02
CA VAL A 19 5.62 15.72 -2.61
C VAL A 19 6.15 14.30 -2.75
N ILE A 20 6.78 13.80 -1.67
CA ILE A 20 7.19 12.41 -1.59
C ILE A 20 5.88 11.63 -1.52
N SER A 21 5.51 10.99 -2.63
CA SER A 21 4.35 10.12 -2.65
C SER A 21 4.69 8.80 -1.96
N LEU A 22 3.78 8.30 -1.12
CA LEU A 22 3.89 6.98 -0.52
C LEU A 22 4.07 5.93 -1.62
N ARG A 23 4.92 4.93 -1.40
CA ARG A 23 5.09 3.81 -2.31
C ARG A 23 4.68 2.52 -1.65
N CYS A 24 3.90 1.71 -2.35
CA CYS A 24 3.42 0.43 -1.84
C CYS A 24 3.67 -0.66 -2.87
N TYR A 25 3.77 -1.90 -2.41
CA TYR A 25 3.66 -3.02 -3.33
C TYR A 25 2.22 -3.07 -3.89
N GLN A 26 2.10 -3.20 -5.19
CA GLN A 26 0.85 -3.25 -5.94
C GLN A 26 0.85 -4.49 -6.83
N CYS A 27 0.18 -5.56 -6.38
CA CYS A 27 0.10 -6.84 -7.09
C CYS A 27 -1.11 -7.67 -6.67
N SER A 28 -1.52 -8.62 -7.52
CA SER A 28 -2.48 -9.66 -7.18
C SER A 28 -1.88 -11.02 -7.49
N SER A 29 -1.88 -11.90 -6.49
CA SER A 29 -1.36 -13.26 -6.65
C SER A 29 -2.08 -14.13 -7.68
N GLN A 30 -3.27 -13.73 -8.13
CA GLN A 30 -3.96 -14.40 -9.24
C GLN A 30 -3.30 -14.12 -10.60
N LYS A 31 -2.62 -12.97 -10.74
CA LYS A 31 -2.05 -12.50 -12.00
C LYS A 31 -0.52 -12.43 -11.96
N ASP A 32 0.02 -12.07 -10.80
CA ASP A 32 1.42 -11.72 -10.61
C ASP A 32 2.12 -12.82 -9.79
N SER A 33 2.95 -13.61 -10.48
CA SER A 33 3.80 -14.61 -9.83
C SER A 33 4.68 -13.95 -8.77
N GLY A 34 4.74 -14.54 -7.57
CA GLY A 34 5.57 -14.02 -6.48
C GLY A 34 4.91 -12.95 -5.63
N CYS A 35 3.65 -12.55 -5.89
CA CYS A 35 2.89 -11.73 -4.95
C CYS A 35 2.66 -12.48 -3.62
N PHE A 36 2.68 -13.81 -3.58
CA PHE A 36 2.69 -14.54 -2.30
C PHE A 36 4.00 -14.51 -1.54
N SER A 37 5.11 -14.17 -2.20
CA SER A 37 6.43 -14.46 -1.65
C SER A 37 6.90 -13.43 -0.63
N HIS A 38 7.79 -13.86 0.27
CA HIS A 38 8.51 -12.95 1.17
C HIS A 38 9.45 -11.99 0.44
N ASN A 39 9.89 -12.34 -0.77
CA ASN A 39 10.73 -11.53 -1.64
C ASN A 39 9.89 -10.99 -2.79
N LEU A 40 9.01 -10.03 -2.48
CA LEU A 40 8.19 -9.38 -3.49
C LEU A 40 9.07 -8.79 -4.59
N ASN A 41 8.64 -8.95 -5.85
CA ASN A 41 9.35 -8.33 -6.96
C ASN A 41 9.31 -6.79 -6.78
N LYS A 42 10.48 -6.14 -6.92
CA LYS A 42 10.60 -4.68 -6.87
C LYS A 42 9.77 -4.00 -7.95
N ASP A 43 9.49 -4.68 -9.07
CA ASP A 43 8.63 -4.15 -10.13
C ASP A 43 7.17 -3.93 -9.66
N HIS A 44 6.77 -4.56 -8.57
CA HIS A 44 5.46 -4.33 -7.95
C HIS A 44 5.45 -3.10 -7.05
N LEU A 45 6.60 -2.53 -6.67
CA LEU A 45 6.68 -1.32 -5.85
C LEU A 45 6.42 -0.09 -6.71
N LYS A 46 5.31 0.60 -6.45
CA LYS A 46 4.84 1.71 -7.28
C LYS A 46 4.36 2.87 -6.41
N ASP A 47 4.49 4.09 -6.94
CA ASP A 47 3.99 5.31 -6.32
C ASP A 47 2.46 5.25 -6.16
N CYS A 48 1.97 5.73 -5.02
CA CYS A 48 0.56 5.90 -4.76
C CYS A 48 0.05 7.19 -5.40
N ALA A 49 -1.24 7.18 -5.76
CA ALA A 49 -1.96 8.39 -6.12
C ALA A 49 -2.12 9.29 -4.88
N SER A 50 -2.27 10.60 -5.08
CA SER A 50 -2.31 11.60 -3.99
C SER A 50 -3.47 11.43 -3.00
N ASN A 51 -4.50 10.66 -3.37
CA ASN A 51 -5.65 10.34 -2.53
C ASN A 51 -5.49 9.04 -1.74
N ASN A 52 -4.39 8.32 -1.93
CA ASN A 52 -4.06 7.10 -1.22
C ASN A 52 -3.00 7.39 -0.16
N ALA A 53 -3.34 7.12 1.09
CA ALA A 53 -2.52 7.47 2.25
C ALA A 53 -1.95 6.23 2.97
N VAL A 54 -2.33 5.02 2.54
CA VAL A 54 -1.86 3.76 3.13
C VAL A 54 -1.48 2.74 2.08
N CYS A 55 -0.60 1.82 2.49
CA CYS A 55 -0.44 0.53 1.86
C CYS A 55 -1.40 -0.46 2.51
N ARG A 56 -2.08 -1.26 1.69
CA ARG A 56 -2.99 -2.32 2.14
C ARG A 56 -2.49 -3.69 1.66
N THR A 57 -2.70 -4.70 2.49
CA THR A 57 -2.65 -6.12 2.12
C THR A 57 -3.99 -6.75 2.43
N ILE A 58 -4.58 -7.43 1.45
CA ILE A 58 -5.80 -8.23 1.62
C ILE A 58 -5.44 -9.69 1.37
N SER A 59 -5.72 -10.55 2.34
CA SER A 59 -5.60 -12.01 2.20
C SER A 59 -6.98 -12.62 2.35
N GLN A 60 -7.46 -13.36 1.35
CA GLN A 60 -8.81 -13.91 1.33
C GLN A 60 -8.78 -15.37 0.90
N VAL A 61 -9.53 -16.24 1.58
CA VAL A 61 -9.72 -17.63 1.14
C VAL A 61 -10.79 -17.69 0.05
N GLN A 62 -10.49 -18.31 -1.09
CA GLN A 62 -11.47 -18.55 -2.16
C GLN A 62 -12.05 -19.96 -2.08
N TYR A 63 -13.17 -20.09 -1.36
CA TYR A 63 -13.85 -21.37 -1.14
C TYR A 63 -14.47 -22.00 -2.41
N PHE A 64 -14.66 -21.21 -3.47
CA PHE A 64 -15.21 -21.69 -4.74
C PHE A 64 -14.15 -22.27 -5.70
N LEU A 65 -12.87 -22.20 -5.34
CA LEU A 65 -11.79 -22.82 -6.11
C LEU A 65 -11.44 -24.20 -5.55
N PRO A 66 -11.15 -25.20 -6.41
CA PRO A 66 -10.94 -26.59 -6.00
C PRO A 66 -9.79 -26.78 -5.01
N ASN A 67 -8.83 -25.86 -4.96
CA ASN A 67 -7.67 -25.92 -4.06
C ASN A 67 -7.84 -25.08 -2.78
N GLN A 68 -8.96 -24.37 -2.60
CA GLN A 68 -9.14 -23.38 -1.53
C GLN A 68 -7.96 -22.38 -1.47
N ASP A 69 -7.52 -21.93 -2.64
CA ASP A 69 -6.36 -21.04 -2.73
C ASP A 69 -6.64 -19.74 -1.98
N VAL A 70 -5.67 -19.33 -1.17
CA VAL A 70 -5.64 -17.97 -0.66
C VAL A 70 -5.42 -17.06 -1.86
N LEU A 71 -6.08 -15.91 -1.89
CA LEU A 71 -5.80 -14.78 -2.75
C LEU A 71 -5.14 -13.71 -1.89
N VAL A 72 -3.96 -13.26 -2.29
CA VAL A 72 -3.34 -12.05 -1.74
C VAL A 72 -3.35 -10.93 -2.76
N ILE A 73 -3.84 -9.77 -2.33
CA ILE A 73 -3.80 -8.49 -3.04
C ILE A 73 -2.99 -7.51 -2.19
N ARG A 74 -2.15 -6.72 -2.85
CA ARG A 74 -1.46 -5.57 -2.25
C ARG A 74 -1.73 -4.34 -3.09
N GLU A 75 -2.00 -3.22 -2.45
CA GLU A 75 -2.37 -1.99 -3.13
C GLU A 75 -2.06 -0.75 -2.30
N CYS A 76 -2.07 0.40 -2.96
CA CYS A 76 -2.27 1.69 -2.29
C CYS A 76 -3.77 1.87 -2.04
N ALA A 77 -4.15 2.43 -0.90
CA ALA A 77 -5.55 2.68 -0.59
C ALA A 77 -5.80 4.01 0.12
N SER A 78 -7.03 4.49 -0.02
CA SER A 78 -7.59 5.57 0.80
C SER A 78 -8.06 5.02 2.14
N ILE A 79 -8.00 5.86 3.16
CA ILE A 79 -8.47 5.55 4.51
C ILE A 79 -9.98 5.79 4.54
N TYR A 80 -10.75 4.77 4.93
CA TYR A 80 -12.19 4.87 5.17
C TYR A 80 -12.48 4.46 6.62
N GLY A 81 -12.50 5.42 7.54
CA GLY A 81 -12.72 5.16 8.98
C GLY A 81 -11.46 5.29 9.84
N GLU A 82 -11.40 4.56 10.96
CA GLU A 82 -10.18 4.48 11.79
C GLU A 82 -9.13 3.58 11.14
N GLN A 83 -7.86 3.97 11.27
CA GLN A 83 -6.73 3.45 10.51
C GLN A 83 -5.78 2.63 11.41
N LEU A 84 -5.03 1.71 10.77
CA LEU A 84 -3.78 1.08 11.23
C LEU A 84 -3.88 -0.19 12.07
N ASN A 85 -4.81 -1.10 11.81
CA ASN A 85 -4.70 -2.47 12.33
C ASN A 85 -5.15 -3.51 11.32
N CYS A 86 -4.62 -4.72 11.43
CA CYS A 86 -5.16 -5.87 10.72
C CYS A 86 -6.59 -6.13 11.21
N THR A 87 -7.55 -6.00 10.30
CA THR A 87 -8.95 -6.34 10.55
C THR A 87 -9.29 -7.63 9.82
N GLN A 88 -9.96 -8.52 10.52
CA GLN A 88 -10.50 -9.74 9.94
C GLN A 88 -11.99 -9.53 9.71
N SER A 89 -12.44 -9.80 8.49
CA SER A 89 -13.86 -9.90 8.18
C SER A 89 -14.20 -11.34 7.86
N GLU A 90 -15.26 -11.82 8.49
CA GLU A 90 -15.85 -13.12 8.24
C GLU A 90 -17.29 -12.90 7.82
N TRP A 91 -17.65 -13.40 6.64
CA TRP A 91 -19.03 -13.44 6.19
C TRP A 91 -19.44 -14.90 6.06
N SER A 92 -20.09 -15.42 7.11
CA SER A 92 -20.48 -16.82 7.22
C SER A 92 -19.28 -17.77 7.05
N ASP A 93 -19.53 -19.05 6.78
CA ASP A 93 -18.49 -20.09 6.63
C ASP A 93 -17.81 -20.05 5.25
N VAL A 94 -18.24 -19.13 4.39
CA VAL A 94 -17.90 -19.09 2.95
C VAL A 94 -17.00 -17.92 2.57
N HIS A 95 -16.65 -17.05 3.53
CA HIS A 95 -15.76 -15.93 3.26
C HIS A 95 -14.98 -15.54 4.51
N LYS A 96 -13.66 -15.67 4.42
CA LYS A 96 -12.70 -15.20 5.42
C LYS A 96 -11.69 -14.32 4.74
N SER A 97 -11.59 -13.07 5.18
CA SER A 97 -10.59 -12.12 4.69
C SER A 97 -9.91 -11.38 5.83
N ILE A 98 -8.63 -11.06 5.64
CA ILE A 98 -7.82 -10.27 6.55
C ILE A 98 -7.27 -9.09 5.74
N GLY A 99 -7.61 -7.88 6.15
CA GLY A 99 -7.10 -6.63 5.60
C GLY A 99 -6.18 -5.93 6.59
N CYS A 100 -4.92 -5.71 6.23
CA CYS A 100 -3.95 -4.98 7.03
C CYS A 100 -3.55 -3.70 6.32
N GLU A 101 -3.41 -2.61 7.07
CA GLU A 101 -3.05 -1.28 6.56
C GLU A 101 -1.88 -0.69 7.34
N CYS A 102 -1.02 0.03 6.64
CA CYS A 102 0.13 0.73 7.21
C CYS A 102 0.49 1.95 6.34
N ASP A 103 1.15 2.95 6.92
CA ASP A 103 1.36 4.28 6.31
C ASP A 103 2.85 4.59 6.03
N VAL A 104 3.70 3.56 6.03
CA VAL A 104 5.13 3.67 5.76
C VAL A 104 5.46 3.11 4.38
N ASP A 105 6.43 3.71 3.69
CA ASP A 105 6.91 3.25 2.38
C ASP A 105 7.19 1.73 2.39
N ALA A 106 6.57 1.03 1.44
CA ALA A 106 6.70 -0.41 1.21
C ALA A 106 6.37 -1.28 2.43
N CYS A 107 5.59 -0.81 3.40
CA CYS A 107 5.29 -1.54 4.63
C CYS A 107 4.44 -2.80 4.39
N ASN A 108 3.65 -2.86 3.32
CA ASN A 108 2.80 -3.99 2.96
C ASN A 108 3.56 -5.22 2.40
N THR A 109 4.78 -5.44 2.86
CA THR A 109 5.53 -6.67 2.57
C THR A 109 4.88 -7.88 3.25
N ALA A 110 5.28 -9.09 2.87
CA ALA A 110 4.80 -10.31 3.53
C ALA A 110 5.16 -10.40 5.03
N ARG A 111 6.00 -9.51 5.58
CA ARG A 111 6.31 -9.42 7.02
C ARG A 111 5.58 -8.27 7.74
N GLY A 112 4.93 -7.37 7.01
CA GLY A 112 4.25 -6.20 7.56
C GLY A 112 2.81 -6.42 8.00
N SER A 113 2.29 -7.65 7.85
CA SER A 113 1.01 -8.08 8.39
C SER A 113 1.19 -8.50 9.86
N HIS A 114 1.43 -7.53 10.74
CA HIS A 114 1.49 -7.77 12.18
C HIS A 114 0.13 -7.52 12.84
#